data_AF-X1V1C1-F1
#
_entry.id   AF-X1V1C1-F1
#
_cell.length_a   1.000
_cell.length_b   1.000
_cell.length_c   1.000
_cell.angle_alpha   90.00
_cell.angle_beta   90.00
_cell.angle_gamma   90.00
#
_symmetry.space_group_name_H-M   'P 1'
#
loop_
_entity.id
_entity.type
_entity.pdbx_description
1 polymer ?
#
loop_
_entity_poly.entity_id
_entity_poly.type
_entity_poly.pdbx_seq_one_letter_code
_entity_poly.pdbx_strand_id
1 'polypeptide(L)'
;MDRAEPSKNIIRGFRAFDRLLEQYPQFQGKVKFIAFLVPTRTHLRPYQRYTEEVTQLIEAINKKYGTEEWHPIDFFYENNYIQAIAGMRLYDVLLVNAVIDGMNLVAKEGPTVNNRNGVLILSETIG
;
A
#
# COMPACT_ATOMS: atom_id res chain seq x y z
N MET A 1 -4.23 -2.72 4.48
CA MET A 1 -4.38 -4.14 4.13
C MET A 1 -5.48 -4.23 3.11
N ASP A 2 -5.15 -4.52 1.86
CA ASP A 2 -6.15 -4.55 0.79
C ASP A 2 -6.07 -5.86 0.03
N ARG A 3 -7.21 -6.30 -0.50
CA ARG A 3 -7.20 -7.39 -1.47
C ARG A 3 -6.46 -6.92 -2.73
N ALA A 4 -5.66 -7.81 -3.31
CA ALA A 4 -4.94 -7.54 -4.55
C ALA A 4 -5.93 -7.49 -5.75
N GLU A 5 -6.69 -6.40 -5.85
CA GLU A 5 -7.71 -6.22 -6.87
C GLU A 5 -7.80 -4.79 -7.41
N PRO A 6 -8.32 -4.60 -8.65
CA PRO A 6 -8.34 -3.29 -9.31
C PRO A 6 -9.12 -2.19 -8.58
N SER A 7 -10.20 -2.53 -7.85
CA SER A 7 -11.00 -1.53 -7.13
C SER A 7 -10.22 -0.85 -6.00
N LYS A 8 -9.17 -1.51 -5.47
CA LYS A 8 -8.32 -0.99 -4.39
C LYS A 8 -7.28 0.02 -4.85
N ASN A 9 -7.19 0.28 -6.15
CA ASN A 9 -6.35 1.35 -6.72
C ASN A 9 -4.84 1.24 -6.40
N ILE A 10 -4.34 0.03 -6.12
CA ILE A 10 -2.99 -0.26 -5.63
C ILE A 10 -1.92 0.30 -6.58
N ILE A 11 -2.06 0.05 -7.90
CA ILE A 11 -1.12 0.56 -8.92
C ILE A 11 -0.98 2.09 -8.84
N ARG A 12 -2.09 2.82 -8.68
CA ARG A 12 -2.04 4.29 -8.60
C ARG A 12 -1.48 4.75 -7.26
N GLY A 13 -1.69 4.00 -6.18
CA GLY A 13 -1.03 4.24 -4.89
C GLY A 13 0.48 4.20 -5.01
N PHE A 14 1.04 3.15 -5.64
CA PHE A 14 2.48 3.06 -5.87
C PHE A 14 3.02 4.10 -6.84
N ARG A 15 2.28 4.45 -7.90
CA ARG A 15 2.68 5.56 -8.80
C ARG A 15 2.66 6.92 -8.10
N ALA A 16 1.75 7.13 -7.15
CA ALA A 16 1.75 8.34 -6.34
C ALA A 16 2.98 8.39 -5.42
N PHE A 17 3.37 7.25 -4.86
CA PHE A 17 4.60 7.14 -4.07
C PHE A 17 5.88 7.36 -4.91
N ASP A 18 5.95 6.78 -6.12
CA ASP A 18 7.05 7.07 -7.07
C ASP A 18 7.15 8.57 -7.35
N ARG A 19 6.02 9.23 -7.64
CA ARG A 19 5.98 10.68 -7.83
C ARG A 19 6.39 11.48 -6.60
N LEU A 20 6.03 11.03 -5.39
CA LEU A 20 6.48 11.66 -4.14
C LEU A 20 8.01 11.63 -4.06
N LEU A 21 8.64 10.47 -4.30
CA LEU A 21 10.09 10.32 -4.23
C LEU A 21 10.81 11.10 -5.34
N GLU A 22 10.20 11.22 -6.52
CA GLU A 22 10.72 11.99 -7.65
C GLU A 22 10.67 13.50 -7.39
N GLN A 23 9.52 14.01 -6.93
CA GLN A 23 9.31 15.44 -6.70
C GLN A 23 9.95 15.96 -5.41
N TYR A 24 10.12 15.08 -4.42
CA TYR A 24 10.64 15.43 -3.11
C TYR A 24 11.78 14.47 -2.70
N PRO A 25 12.97 14.60 -3.32
CA PRO A 25 14.12 13.73 -3.06
C PRO A 25 14.55 13.68 -1.59
N GLN A 26 14.22 14.69 -0.78
CA GLN A 26 14.51 14.71 0.65
C GLN A 26 13.86 13.57 1.46
N PHE A 27 12.86 12.88 0.89
CA PHE A 27 12.22 11.71 1.50
C PHE A 27 12.89 10.38 1.13
N GLN A 28 13.73 10.34 0.08
CA GLN A 28 14.48 9.13 -0.26
C GLN A 28 15.39 8.73 0.91
N GLY A 29 15.41 7.45 1.26
CA GLY A 29 16.11 6.94 2.45
C GLY A 29 15.41 7.20 3.79
N LYS A 30 14.31 7.98 3.82
CA LYS A 30 13.64 8.39 5.07
C LYS A 30 12.21 7.87 5.22
N VAL A 31 11.54 7.61 4.11
CA VAL A 31 10.17 7.08 4.11
C VAL A 31 10.16 5.67 3.52
N LYS A 32 9.22 4.85 3.97
CA LYS A 32 9.00 3.51 3.44
C LYS A 32 7.51 3.29 3.25
N PHE A 33 7.14 2.70 2.12
CA PHE A 33 5.78 2.25 1.85
C PHE A 33 5.67 0.78 2.24
N ILE A 34 4.76 0.44 3.16
CA ILE A 34 4.48 -0.95 3.54
C ILE A 34 3.10 -1.34 3.00
N ALA A 35 3.05 -2.38 2.17
CA ALA A 35 1.81 -2.86 1.56
C ALA A 35 1.46 -4.28 2.02
N PHE A 36 0.31 -4.44 2.67
CA PHE A 36 -0.26 -5.75 3.00
C PHE A 36 -1.32 -6.10 1.94
N LEU A 37 -0.96 -6.99 1.01
CA LEU A 37 -1.77 -7.39 -0.14
C LEU A 37 -2.33 -8.79 0.07
N VAL A 38 -3.65 -8.91 0.19
CA VAL A 38 -4.33 -10.20 0.39
C VAL A 38 -4.63 -10.84 -0.96
N PRO A 39 -4.16 -12.08 -1.23
CA PRO A 39 -4.50 -12.80 -2.45
C PRO A 39 -6.02 -12.95 -2.61
N THR A 40 -6.55 -12.67 -3.80
CA THR A 40 -7.98 -12.83 -4.08
C THR A 40 -8.21 -13.27 -5.52
N ARG A 41 -9.23 -14.11 -5.72
CA ARG A 41 -9.68 -14.56 -7.06
C ARG A 41 -8.52 -15.01 -7.98
N THR A 42 -7.54 -15.69 -7.40
CA THR A 42 -6.26 -16.05 -8.04
C THR A 42 -6.40 -17.02 -9.23
N HIS A 43 -7.56 -17.64 -9.39
CA HIS A 43 -7.90 -18.48 -10.53
C HIS A 43 -8.34 -17.67 -11.77
N LEU A 44 -8.62 -16.37 -11.61
CA LEU A 44 -9.07 -15.50 -12.69
C LEU A 44 -7.88 -14.76 -13.31
N ARG A 45 -7.70 -14.91 -14.62
CA ARG A 45 -6.62 -14.24 -15.38
C ARG A 45 -6.53 -12.73 -15.15
N PRO A 46 -7.63 -11.94 -15.08
CA PRO A 46 -7.53 -10.52 -14.81
C PRO A 46 -6.88 -10.18 -13.46
N TYR A 47 -7.10 -11.02 -12.43
CA TYR A 47 -6.53 -10.82 -11.10
C TYR A 47 -5.06 -11.23 -11.04
N GLN A 48 -4.68 -12.30 -11.75
CA GLN A 48 -3.28 -12.70 -11.92
C GLN A 48 -2.48 -11.58 -12.58
N ARG A 49 -2.96 -11.11 -13.74
CA ARG A 49 -2.33 -10.00 -14.47
C ARG A 49 -2.22 -8.73 -13.63
N TYR A 50 -3.28 -8.37 -12.89
CA TYR A 50 -3.24 -7.20 -12.02
C TYR A 50 -2.18 -7.34 -10.91
N THR A 51 -2.08 -8.53 -10.31
CA THR A 51 -1.05 -8.80 -9.29
C THR A 51 0.35 -8.75 -9.89
N GLU A 52 0.55 -9.30 -11.09
CA GLU A 52 1.82 -9.20 -11.83
C GLU A 52 2.20 -7.74 -12.11
N GLU A 53 1.26 -6.92 -12.60
CA GLU A 53 1.47 -5.49 -12.84
C GLU A 53 1.84 -4.73 -11.54
N VAL A 54 1.23 -5.10 -10.41
CA VAL A 54 1.58 -4.55 -9.09
C VAL A 54 3.00 -4.93 -8.71
N THR A 55 3.37 -6.22 -8.77
CA THR A 55 4.70 -6.69 -8.37
C THR A 55 5.79 -6.08 -9.26
N GLN A 56 5.59 -6.03 -10.57
CA GLN A 56 6.53 -5.39 -11.52
C GLN A 56 6.73 -3.90 -11.22
N LEU A 57 5.66 -3.19 -10.84
CA LEU A 57 5.76 -1.78 -10.47
C LEU A 57 6.55 -1.60 -9.17
N ILE A 58 6.30 -2.45 -8.16
CA ILE A 58 7.05 -2.45 -6.90
C ILE A 58 8.54 -2.67 -7.18
N GLU A 59 8.89 -3.69 -7.98
CA GLU A 59 10.26 -3.99 -8.38
C GLU A 59 10.91 -2.83 -9.12
N ALA A 60 10.19 -2.19 -10.06
CA ALA A 60 10.69 -1.05 -10.81
C ALA A 60 11.01 0.15 -9.89
N ILE A 61 10.12 0.47 -8.95
CA ILE A 61 10.33 1.58 -7.99
C ILE A 61 11.48 1.26 -7.03
N ASN A 62 11.52 0.04 -6.51
CA ASN A 62 12.59 -0.39 -5.62
C ASN A 62 13.95 -0.40 -6.33
N LYS A 63 14.00 -0.79 -7.61
CA LYS A 63 15.22 -0.69 -8.42
C LYS A 63 15.61 0.77 -8.72
N LYS A 64 14.63 1.67 -8.91
CA LYS A 64 14.86 3.08 -9.23
C LYS A 64 15.48 3.84 -8.05
N TYR A 65 15.03 3.57 -6.81
CA TYR A 65 15.42 4.37 -5.64
C TYR A 65 16.14 3.59 -4.54
N GLY A 66 16.04 2.27 -4.52
CA GLY A 66 16.58 1.44 -3.44
C GLY A 66 18.10 1.50 -3.37
N THR A 67 18.60 1.38 -2.15
CA THR A 67 20.03 1.28 -1.83
C THR A 67 20.27 0.02 -1.01
N GLU A 68 21.53 -0.27 -0.66
CA GLU A 68 21.86 -1.42 0.20
C GLU A 68 21.20 -1.32 1.59
N GLU A 69 21.00 -0.09 2.10
CA GLU A 69 20.45 0.18 3.43
C GLU A 69 18.95 0.49 3.43
N TRP A 70 18.37 0.77 2.26
CA TRP A 70 16.99 1.26 2.15
C TRP A 70 16.21 0.63 1.01
N HIS A 71 15.10 0.01 1.38
CA HIS A 71 14.10 -0.54 0.47
C HIS A 71 12.85 0.37 0.47
N PRO A 72 12.52 1.06 -0.63
CA PRO A 72 11.43 2.04 -0.65
C PRO A 72 10.05 1.45 -0.37
N ILE A 73 9.77 0.26 -0.92
CA ILE A 73 8.50 -0.45 -0.79
C ILE A 73 8.74 -1.88 -0.29
N ASP A 74 8.24 -2.17 0.92
CA ASP A 74 8.08 -3.54 1.41
C ASP A 74 6.64 -3.99 1.17
N PHE A 75 6.45 -5.22 0.66
CA PHE A 75 5.11 -5.78 0.49
C PHE A 75 5.03 -7.21 1.01
N PHE A 76 3.86 -7.54 1.54
CA PHE A 76 3.48 -8.88 2.00
C PHE A 76 2.30 -9.35 1.16
N TYR A 77 2.45 -10.50 0.51
CA TYR A 77 1.40 -11.11 -0.31
C TYR A 77 0.83 -12.35 0.38
N GLU A 78 0.09 -12.13 1.45
CA GLU A 78 -0.46 -13.17 2.31
C GLU A 78 -1.72 -12.68 3.04
N ASN A 79 -2.50 -13.61 3.59
CA ASN A 79 -3.65 -13.28 4.43
C ASN A 79 -3.28 -13.30 5.92
N ASN A 80 -2.40 -12.38 6.32
CA ASN A 80 -1.92 -12.28 7.70
C ASN A 80 -2.45 -11.03 8.39
N TYR A 81 -3.67 -11.15 8.94
CA TYR A 81 -4.36 -10.05 9.61
C TYR A 81 -3.59 -9.53 10.84
N ILE A 82 -2.97 -10.42 11.62
CA ILE A 82 -2.22 -10.04 12.83
C ILE A 82 -1.02 -9.16 12.46
N GLN A 83 -0.28 -9.54 11.42
CA GLN A 83 0.83 -8.76 10.92
C GLN A 83 0.39 -7.41 10.35
N ALA A 84 -0.73 -7.37 9.63
CA ALA A 84 -1.30 -6.13 9.12
C ALA A 84 -1.70 -5.17 10.25
N ILE A 85 -2.35 -5.68 11.30
CA ILE A 85 -2.70 -4.89 12.50
C ILE A 85 -1.43 -4.37 13.18
N ALA A 86 -0.39 -5.20 13.33
CA ALA A 86 0.88 -4.76 13.89
C ALA A 86 1.51 -3.62 13.08
N GLY A 87 1.48 -3.71 11.75
CA GLY A 87 1.90 -2.62 10.86
C GLY A 87 1.06 -1.36 11.04
N MET A 88 -0.26 -1.49 11.18
CA MET A 88 -1.16 -0.35 11.39
C MET A 88 -0.94 0.37 12.74
N ARG A 89 -0.35 -0.28 13.74
CA ARG A 89 0.03 0.38 15.00
C ARG A 89 1.17 1.40 14.81
N LEU A 90 1.95 1.29 13.73
CA LEU A 90 3.24 1.96 13.57
C LEU A 90 3.29 2.96 12.42
N TYR A 91 2.20 3.18 11.67
CA TYR A 91 2.23 4.11 10.54
C TYR A 91 2.27 5.57 10.98
N ASP A 92 3.03 6.39 10.23
CA ASP A 92 2.92 7.86 10.28
C ASP A 92 1.87 8.35 9.27
N VAL A 93 1.69 7.65 8.15
CA VAL A 93 0.62 7.88 7.17
C VAL A 93 -0.01 6.55 6.74
N LEU A 94 -1.34 6.48 6.75
CA LEU A 94 -2.12 5.36 6.21
C LEU A 94 -2.84 5.82 4.94
N LEU A 95 -2.54 5.17 3.82
CA LEU A 95 -3.18 5.44 2.54
C LEU A 95 -4.33 4.46 2.29
N VAL A 96 -5.55 4.98 2.16
CA VAL A 96 -6.73 4.21 1.77
C VAL A 96 -7.37 4.91 0.56
N ASN A 97 -6.92 4.54 -0.64
CA ASN A 97 -7.22 5.26 -1.89
C ASN A 97 -8.06 4.45 -2.90
N ALA A 98 -8.90 3.53 -2.41
CA ALA A 98 -9.76 2.71 -3.25
C ALA A 98 -10.61 3.57 -4.21
N VAL A 99 -10.83 3.08 -5.43
CA VAL A 99 -11.59 3.81 -6.47
C VAL A 99 -13.05 3.92 -6.06
N ILE A 100 -13.65 2.82 -5.61
CA ILE A 100 -15.00 2.72 -5.06
C ILE A 100 -14.96 1.60 -4.03
N ASP A 101 -15.41 1.87 -2.81
CA ASP A 101 -15.51 0.88 -1.74
C ASP A 101 -16.73 1.18 -0.86
N GLY A 102 -17.62 0.20 -0.69
CA GLY A 102 -18.86 0.40 0.05
C GLY A 102 -18.63 0.70 1.53
N MET A 103 -17.60 0.08 2.12
CA MET A 103 -17.16 0.32 3.49
C MET A 103 -15.73 -0.19 3.62
N ASN A 104 -14.78 0.70 3.86
CA ASN A 104 -13.39 0.27 4.05
C ASN A 104 -13.07 0.16 5.55
N LEU A 105 -13.08 -1.06 6.08
CA LEU A 105 -12.81 -1.30 7.50
C LEU A 105 -11.39 -0.89 7.91
N VAL A 106 -10.41 -0.95 7.00
CA VAL A 106 -9.04 -0.52 7.28
C VAL A 106 -9.00 0.97 7.62
N ALA A 107 -9.83 1.79 6.98
CA ALA A 107 -9.95 3.21 7.30
C ALA A 107 -10.48 3.48 8.72
N LYS A 108 -11.17 2.51 9.33
CA LYS A 108 -11.68 2.61 10.70
C LYS A 108 -10.74 1.95 11.72
N GLU A 109 -10.25 0.76 11.38
CA GLU A 109 -9.35 -0.02 12.22
C GLU A 109 -7.99 0.67 12.37
N GLY A 110 -7.44 1.18 11.27
CA GLY A 110 -6.13 1.82 11.23
C GLY A 110 -5.95 2.94 12.25
N PRO A 111 -6.80 3.99 12.25
CA PRO A 111 -6.75 5.05 13.26
C PRO A 111 -6.97 4.55 14.68
N THR A 112 -7.81 3.53 14.86
CA THR A 112 -8.13 2.98 16.20
C THR A 112 -6.94 2.30 16.86
N VAL A 113 -6.08 1.65 16.07
CA VAL A 113 -4.92 0.90 16.61
C VAL A 113 -3.60 1.67 16.55
N ASN A 114 -3.58 2.85 15.93
CA ASN A 114 -2.34 3.60 15.70
C ASN A 114 -1.75 4.18 17.00
N ASN A 115 -0.43 4.03 17.19
CA ASN A 115 0.30 4.55 18.35
C ASN A 115 1.22 5.74 18.03
N ARG A 116 1.10 6.30 16.82
CA ARG A 116 2.05 7.30 16.26
C ARG A 116 1.39 8.65 15.99
N ASN A 117 0.09 8.80 16.29
CA ASN A 117 -0.72 9.93 15.84
C ASN A 117 -0.64 10.11 14.32
N GLY A 118 -0.64 8.98 13.60
CA GLY A 118 -0.53 8.97 12.15
C GLY A 118 -1.75 9.58 11.46
N VAL A 119 -1.55 9.98 10.20
CA VAL A 119 -2.58 10.63 9.39
C VAL A 119 -3.19 9.62 8.42
N LEU A 120 -4.53 9.58 8.35
CA LEU A 120 -5.27 8.83 7.34
C LEU A 120 -5.48 9.70 6.09
N ILE A 121 -4.99 9.23 4.95
CA ILE A 121 -5.34 9.77 3.64
C ILE A 121 -6.41 8.87 3.03
N LEU A 122 -7.61 9.41 2.85
CA LEU A 122 -8.80 8.66 2.44
C LEU A 122 -9.33 9.17 1.09
N SER A 123 -9.67 8.26 0.19
CA SER A 123 -10.42 8.60 -1.03
C SER A 123 -11.84 9.03 -0.68
N GLU A 124 -12.34 10.08 -1.34
CA GLU A 124 -13.71 10.61 -1.18
C GLU A 124 -14.81 9.60 -1.55
N THR A 125 -14.46 8.57 -2.31
CA THR A 125 -15.37 7.56 -2.85
C THR A 125 -15.51 6.31 -1.96
N ILE A 126 -15.08 6.42 -0.70
CA ILE A 126 -15.14 5.35 0.30
C ILE A 126 -16.24 5.69 1.32
N GLY A 127 -17.11 4.70 1.59
CA GLY A 127 -18.20 4.80 2.58
C GLY A 127 -17.81 4.55 4.04
#